data_AF-A0A2A3MMM7-F1
#
_entry.id   AF-A0A2A3MMM7-F1
#
_cell.length_a   1.000
_cell.length_b   1.000
_cell.length_c   1.000
_cell.angle_alpha   90.00
_cell.angle_beta   90.00
_cell.angle_gamma   90.00
#
_symmetry.space_group_name_H-M   'P 1'
#
loop_
_entity.id
_entity.type
_entity.pdbx_description
1 polymer ?
#
loop_
_entity_poly.entity_id
_entity_poly.type
_entity_poly.pdbx_seq_one_letter_code
_entity_poly.pdbx_strand_id
1 'polypeptide(L)'
;MKRFISGVALVLSGAVLLVIALNIYLPVKLRFATPALNYWAVLALAVSLPFAVATLLAALLPAKRWIGFGVAWFLCAVPCSIFSLFAYYEAASVQAQGEDGSFMLLDSLVVDNVDYRLYLSDCGATCSWGLVVRAERDGPLGMKVVRSIWSEYKTLNEAQLMQAAPGVLRVVEKDGTAHDIRY
;
A
#
# COMPACT_ATOMS: atom_id res chain seq x y z
N MET A 1 3.57 33.59 -16.71
CA MET A 1 3.91 32.83 -15.49
C MET A 1 2.70 32.41 -14.63
N LYS A 2 1.82 33.32 -14.17
CA LYS A 2 0.70 32.95 -13.25
C LYS A 2 -0.23 31.82 -13.73
N ARG A 3 -0.59 31.76 -15.02
CA ARG A 3 -1.44 30.68 -15.59
C ARG A 3 -0.72 29.34 -15.74
N PHE A 4 0.61 29.35 -15.91
CA PHE A 4 1.41 28.14 -16.10
C PHE A 4 1.62 27.42 -14.75
N ILE A 5 1.89 28.19 -13.69
CA ILE A 5 2.04 27.69 -12.32
C ILE A 5 0.72 27.08 -11.80
N SER A 6 -0.43 27.64 -12.15
CA SER A 6 -1.73 27.05 -11.77
C SER A 6 -2.05 25.75 -12.50
N GLY A 7 -1.62 25.60 -13.76
CA GLY A 7 -1.84 24.38 -14.54
C GLY A 7 -1.03 23.20 -14.01
N VAL A 8 0.26 23.40 -13.75
CA VAL A 8 1.15 22.36 -13.21
C VAL A 8 0.68 21.89 -11.83
N ALA A 9 0.32 22.82 -10.95
CA ALA A 9 -0.18 22.48 -9.62
C ALA A 9 -1.47 21.63 -9.67
N LEU A 10 -2.37 21.92 -10.62
CA LEU A 10 -3.60 21.15 -10.81
C LEU A 10 -3.31 19.72 -11.31
N VAL A 11 -2.40 19.58 -12.27
CA VAL A 11 -1.98 18.27 -12.81
C VAL A 11 -1.34 17.43 -11.72
N LEU A 12 -0.44 18.00 -10.92
CA LEU A 12 0.20 17.31 -9.80
C LEU A 12 -0.81 16.90 -8.73
N SER A 13 -1.78 17.78 -8.42
CA SER A 13 -2.86 17.46 -7.48
C SER A 13 -3.70 16.29 -7.99
N GLY A 14 -4.05 16.28 -9.28
CA GLY A 14 -4.75 15.18 -9.92
C GLY A 14 -3.95 13.87 -9.88
N ALA A 15 -2.63 13.93 -10.11
CA ALA A 15 -1.76 12.76 -10.05
C ALA A 15 -1.69 12.15 -8.64
N VAL A 16 -1.53 12.97 -7.60
CA VAL A 16 -1.53 12.50 -6.19
C VAL A 16 -2.84 11.79 -5.86
N LEU A 17 -3.97 12.42 -6.18
CA LEU A 17 -5.30 11.84 -5.93
C LEU A 17 -5.51 10.54 -6.71
N LEU A 18 -5.05 10.48 -7.96
CA LEU A 18 -5.12 9.27 -8.77
C LEU A 18 -4.30 8.14 -8.17
N VAL A 19 -3.05 8.39 -7.76
CA VAL A 19 -2.18 7.36 -7.15
C VAL A 19 -2.81 6.80 -5.87
N ILE A 20 -3.39 7.66 -5.05
CA ILE A 20 -4.11 7.26 -3.83
C ILE A 20 -5.35 6.42 -4.19
N ALA A 21 -6.17 6.89 -5.13
CA ALA A 21 -7.38 6.18 -5.56
C ALA A 21 -7.05 4.79 -6.13
N LEU A 22 -6.03 4.68 -6.98
CA LEU A 22 -5.56 3.41 -7.53
C LEU A 22 -5.14 2.45 -6.40
N ASN A 23 -4.39 2.94 -5.41
CA ASN A 23 -3.95 2.12 -4.28
C ASN A 23 -5.06 1.81 -3.25
N ILE A 24 -6.19 2.50 -3.25
CA ILE A 24 -7.32 2.16 -2.36
C ILE A 24 -8.28 1.21 -3.08
N TYR A 25 -8.73 1.55 -4.28
CA TYR A 25 -9.87 0.90 -4.93
C TYR A 25 -9.51 -0.27 -5.84
N LEU A 26 -8.27 -0.36 -6.32
CA LEU A 26 -7.87 -1.52 -7.12
C LEU A 26 -7.48 -2.70 -6.23
N PRO A 27 -7.81 -3.94 -6.64
CA PRO A 27 -7.35 -5.16 -5.98
C PRO A 27 -5.84 -5.38 -6.16
N VAL A 28 -5.23 -4.65 -7.09
CA VAL A 28 -3.81 -4.64 -7.39
C VAL A 28 -3.21 -3.38 -6.77
N LYS A 29 -2.17 -3.56 -5.96
CA LYS A 29 -1.43 -2.50 -5.28
C LYS A 29 -0.07 -2.31 -5.92
N LEU A 30 0.37 -1.07 -6.01
CA LEU A 30 1.73 -0.75 -6.43
C LEU A 30 2.60 -0.70 -5.18
N ARG A 31 3.66 -1.49 -5.16
CA ARG A 31 4.64 -1.50 -4.07
C ARG A 31 6.04 -1.33 -4.63
N PHE A 32 6.99 -0.99 -3.77
CA PHE A 32 8.42 -1.02 -4.07
C PHE A 32 9.01 -2.34 -3.58
N ALA A 33 10.02 -2.82 -4.30
CA ALA A 33 10.79 -4.00 -3.93
C ALA A 33 11.48 -3.83 -2.56
N THR A 34 11.91 -2.60 -2.25
CA THR A 34 12.42 -2.23 -0.92
C THR A 34 11.25 -1.87 0.00
N PRO A 35 11.01 -2.61 1.11
CA PRO A 35 9.87 -2.37 1.98
C PRO A 35 9.79 -0.94 2.53
N ALA A 36 10.91 -0.38 2.98
CA ALA A 36 10.99 0.99 3.53
C ALA A 36 10.49 2.06 2.55
N LEU A 37 10.71 1.89 1.23
CA LEU A 37 10.25 2.85 0.22
C LEU A 37 8.72 2.93 0.13
N ASN A 38 8.00 1.87 0.50
CA ASN A 38 6.54 1.92 0.57
C ASN A 38 6.06 2.90 1.65
N TYR A 39 6.68 2.88 2.83
CA TYR A 39 6.35 3.78 3.93
C TYR A 39 6.77 5.22 3.63
N TRP A 40 7.94 5.43 3.01
CA TRP A 40 8.34 6.75 2.52
C TRP A 40 7.38 7.31 1.46
N ALA A 41 6.87 6.47 0.57
CA ALA A 41 5.87 6.87 -0.42
C ALA A 41 4.55 7.25 0.25
N VAL A 42 4.08 6.49 1.24
CA VAL A 42 2.89 6.84 2.03
C VAL A 42 3.07 8.19 2.74
N LEU A 43 4.24 8.44 3.34
CA LEU A 43 4.56 9.73 3.94
C LEU A 43 4.49 10.87 2.92
N ALA A 44 5.14 10.71 1.76
CA ALA A 44 5.12 11.71 0.71
C ALA A 44 3.69 12.00 0.20
N LEU A 45 2.87 10.96 0.04
CA LEU A 45 1.47 11.08 -0.35
C LEU A 45 0.64 11.77 0.75
N ALA A 46 0.82 11.41 2.01
CA ALA A 46 0.12 12.01 3.13
C ALA A 46 0.47 13.50 3.29
N VAL A 47 1.74 13.88 3.12
CA VAL A 47 2.17 15.30 3.16
C VAL A 47 1.62 16.09 1.97
N SER A 48 1.56 15.48 0.77
CA SER A 48 1.10 16.15 -0.44
C SER A 48 -0.43 16.25 -0.56
N LEU A 49 -1.18 15.34 0.07
CA LEU A 49 -2.64 15.26 -0.05
C LEU A 49 -3.38 16.54 0.39
N PRO A 50 -3.06 17.19 1.54
CA PRO A 50 -3.71 18.45 1.93
C PRO A 50 -3.55 19.55 0.88
N PHE A 51 -2.38 19.63 0.26
CA PHE A 51 -2.12 20.60 -0.81
C PHE A 51 -2.90 20.23 -2.08
N ALA A 52 -2.91 18.95 -2.46
CA ALA A 52 -3.63 18.48 -3.64
C ALA A 52 -5.14 18.80 -3.54
N VAL A 53 -5.76 18.49 -2.40
CA VAL A 53 -7.18 18.75 -2.15
C VAL A 53 -7.46 20.26 -2.11
N ALA A 54 -6.63 21.02 -1.40
CA ALA A 54 -6.82 22.47 -1.27
C ALA A 54 -6.65 23.19 -2.62
N THR A 55 -5.67 22.79 -3.44
CA THR A 55 -5.46 23.33 -4.79
C THR A 55 -6.62 23.00 -5.72
N LEU A 56 -7.14 21.76 -5.66
CA LEU A 56 -8.31 21.36 -6.45
C LEU A 56 -9.55 22.18 -6.07
N LEU A 57 -9.84 22.31 -4.77
CA LEU A 57 -10.98 23.09 -4.29
C LEU A 57 -10.86 24.58 -4.62
N ALA A 58 -9.66 25.14 -4.50
CA ALA A 58 -9.39 26.53 -4.88
C ALA A 58 -9.64 26.79 -6.38
N ALA A 59 -9.39 25.80 -7.24
CA ALA A 59 -9.68 25.87 -8.67
C ALA A 59 -11.19 25.77 -8.96
N LEU A 60 -11.93 24.96 -8.19
CA LEU A 60 -13.38 24.81 -8.32
C LEU A 60 -14.18 25.99 -7.75
N LEU A 61 -13.62 26.73 -6.77
CA LEU A 61 -14.28 27.84 -6.07
C LEU A 61 -13.53 29.17 -6.26
N PRO A 62 -13.49 29.75 -7.48
CA PRO A 62 -12.63 30.88 -7.80
C PRO A 62 -12.91 32.14 -6.98
N ALA A 63 -14.18 32.39 -6.63
CA ALA A 63 -14.59 33.58 -5.86
C ALA A 63 -14.09 33.59 -4.41
N LYS A 64 -13.89 32.41 -3.79
CA LYS A 64 -13.45 32.25 -2.40
C LYS A 64 -12.20 31.40 -2.28
N ARG A 65 -11.38 31.35 -3.35
CA ARG A 65 -10.27 30.39 -3.51
C ARG A 65 -9.33 30.31 -2.31
N TRP A 66 -9.00 31.43 -1.68
CA TRP A 66 -8.05 31.47 -0.56
C TRP A 66 -8.67 30.97 0.75
N ILE A 67 -9.95 31.28 0.97
CA ILE A 67 -10.71 30.78 2.12
C ILE A 67 -10.92 29.27 1.95
N GLY A 68 -11.36 28.83 0.77
CA GLY A 68 -11.55 27.41 0.45
C GLY A 68 -10.25 26.62 0.56
N PHE A 69 -9.14 27.17 0.07
CA PHE A 69 -7.82 26.58 0.24
C PHE A 69 -7.45 26.41 1.71
N GLY A 70 -7.53 27.49 2.50
CA GLY A 70 -7.14 27.46 3.91
C GLY A 70 -7.95 26.46 4.74
N VAL A 71 -9.27 26.45 4.55
CA VAL A 71 -10.17 25.53 5.25
C VAL A 71 -9.89 24.08 4.85
N ALA A 72 -9.82 23.79 3.55
CA ALA A 72 -9.58 22.44 3.06
C ALA A 72 -8.21 21.91 3.49
N TRP A 73 -7.17 22.74 3.36
CA TRP A 73 -5.83 22.39 3.79
C TRP A 73 -5.80 22.07 5.28
N PHE A 74 -6.40 22.92 6.13
CA PHE A 74 -6.41 22.71 7.57
C PHE A 74 -7.13 21.41 7.96
N LEU A 75 -8.33 21.17 7.41
CA LEU A 75 -9.12 19.97 7.69
C LEU A 75 -8.42 18.69 7.24
N CYS A 76 -7.69 18.72 6.12
CA CYS A 76 -6.93 17.58 5.63
C CYS A 76 -5.57 17.42 6.32
N ALA A 77 -4.89 18.52 6.67
CA ALA A 77 -3.53 18.49 7.19
C ALA A 77 -3.43 17.81 8.56
N VAL A 78 -4.43 18.00 9.43
CA VAL A 78 -4.44 17.39 10.77
C VAL A 78 -4.45 15.85 10.72
N PRO A 79 -5.41 15.18 10.05
CA PRO A 79 -5.35 13.72 9.94
C PRO A 79 -4.13 13.25 9.15
N CYS A 80 -3.75 13.98 8.09
CA CYS A 80 -2.59 13.59 7.27
C CYS A 80 -1.27 13.67 8.04
N SER A 81 -1.10 14.62 8.97
CA SER A 81 0.12 14.72 9.77
C SER A 81 0.27 13.56 10.74
N ILE A 82 -0.84 13.07 11.32
CA ILE A 82 -0.87 11.88 12.16
C ILE A 82 -0.41 10.65 11.34
N PHE A 83 -1.00 10.41 10.17
CA PHE A 83 -0.59 9.31 9.30
C PHE A 83 0.85 9.44 8.82
N SER A 84 1.30 10.66 8.51
CA SER A 84 2.69 10.92 8.09
C SER A 84 3.68 10.58 9.21
N LEU A 85 3.33 10.86 10.46
CA LEU A 85 4.17 10.54 11.62
C LEU A 85 4.32 9.03 11.79
N PHE A 86 3.21 8.27 11.73
CA PHE A 86 3.28 6.81 11.78
C PHE A 86 4.08 6.23 10.60
N ALA A 87 3.81 6.70 9.39
CA ALA A 87 4.56 6.28 8.20
C ALA A 87 6.07 6.59 8.31
N TYR A 88 6.44 7.70 8.95
CA TYR A 88 7.84 8.04 9.21
C TYR A 88 8.52 7.03 10.14
N TYR A 89 7.89 6.73 11.28
CA TYR A 89 8.46 5.79 12.25
C TYR A 89 8.57 4.38 11.69
N GLU A 90 7.56 3.93 10.93
CA GLU A 90 7.63 2.63 10.23
C GLU A 90 8.69 2.63 9.12
N ALA A 91 8.83 3.72 8.36
CA ALA A 91 9.89 3.81 7.36
C ALA A 91 11.28 3.70 8.01
N ALA A 92 11.48 4.39 9.14
CA ALA A 92 12.74 4.38 9.88
C ALA A 92 13.02 3.02 10.54
N SER A 93 12.01 2.37 11.11
CA SER A 93 12.15 1.05 11.73
C SER A 93 12.52 -0.02 10.69
N VAL A 94 11.79 -0.08 9.58
CA VAL A 94 12.02 -1.04 8.49
C VAL A 94 13.37 -0.79 7.82
N GLN A 95 13.78 0.47 7.66
CA GLN A 95 15.09 0.79 7.13
C GLN A 95 16.23 0.38 8.06
N ALA A 96 16.04 0.42 9.38
CA ALA A 96 17.03 0.02 10.36
C ALA A 96 17.10 -1.51 10.55
N GLN A 97 15.96 -2.20 10.53
CA GLN A 97 15.84 -3.64 10.78
C GLN A 97 15.99 -4.48 9.51
N GLY A 98 15.72 -3.90 8.34
CA GLY A 98 15.74 -4.60 7.05
C GLY A 98 14.51 -5.45 6.76
N GLU A 99 13.58 -5.59 7.72
CA GLU A 99 12.38 -6.40 7.62
C GLU A 99 11.11 -5.58 7.91
N ASP A 100 10.00 -5.96 7.27
CA ASP A 100 8.68 -5.38 7.47
C ASP A 100 7.91 -6.18 8.53
N GLY A 101 7.80 -5.64 9.74
CA GLY A 101 7.08 -6.28 10.84
C GLY A 101 5.57 -6.48 10.58
N SER A 102 4.98 -5.77 9.61
CA SER A 102 3.57 -5.94 9.24
C SER A 102 3.35 -7.15 8.31
N PHE A 103 4.39 -7.60 7.60
CA PHE A 103 4.35 -8.71 6.66
C PHE A 103 5.65 -9.52 6.72
N MET A 104 5.68 -10.51 7.60
CA MET A 104 6.80 -11.44 7.70
C MET A 104 6.65 -12.53 6.63
N LEU A 105 7.66 -12.68 5.77
CA LEU A 105 7.66 -13.72 4.75
C LEU A 105 7.84 -15.10 5.41
N LEU A 106 6.89 -16.01 5.18
CA LEU A 106 6.99 -17.40 5.64
C LEU A 106 7.55 -18.31 4.56
N ASP A 107 7.00 -18.20 3.35
CA ASP A 107 7.37 -19.07 2.22
C ASP A 107 7.12 -18.38 0.88
N SER A 108 7.76 -18.87 -0.18
CA SER A 108 7.62 -18.32 -1.53
C SER A 108 7.77 -19.38 -2.61
N LEU A 109 6.98 -19.26 -3.66
CA LEU A 109 6.98 -20.15 -4.82
C LEU A 109 6.85 -19.33 -6.10
N VAL A 110 7.66 -19.65 -7.11
CA VAL A 110 7.58 -19.01 -8.43
C VAL A 110 6.86 -19.94 -9.41
N VAL A 111 5.79 -19.45 -10.04
CA VAL A 111 5.07 -20.17 -11.11
C VAL A 111 4.75 -19.19 -12.24
N ASP A 112 5.05 -19.58 -13.49
CA ASP A 112 4.74 -18.81 -14.70
C ASP A 112 5.15 -17.32 -14.64
N ASN A 113 6.37 -17.03 -14.15
CA ASN A 113 6.89 -15.67 -13.92
C ASN A 113 6.08 -14.82 -12.93
N VAL A 114 5.38 -15.46 -12.00
CA VAL A 114 4.71 -14.81 -10.87
C VAL A 114 5.29 -15.34 -9.57
N ASP A 115 5.70 -14.43 -8.69
CA ASP A 115 6.16 -14.74 -7.35
C ASP A 115 4.94 -14.86 -6.43
N TYR A 116 4.58 -16.07 -6.04
CA TYR A 116 3.59 -16.30 -5.00
C TYR A 116 4.28 -16.32 -3.64
N ARG A 117 3.92 -15.40 -2.76
CA ARG A 117 4.55 -15.22 -1.46
C ARG A 117 3.52 -15.33 -0.36
N LEU A 118 3.79 -16.19 0.61
CA LEU A 118 2.99 -16.40 1.81
C LEU A 118 3.59 -15.56 2.93
N TYR A 119 2.76 -14.66 3.48
CA TYR A 119 3.14 -13.78 4.57
C TYR A 119 2.33 -14.09 5.81
N LEU A 120 2.99 -14.04 6.96
CA LEU A 120 2.33 -13.81 8.25
C LEU A 120 2.15 -12.30 8.41
N SER A 121 0.91 -11.86 8.56
CA SER A 121 0.57 -10.45 8.67
C SER A 121 0.00 -10.13 10.04
N ASP A 122 0.55 -9.10 10.66
CA ASP A 122 -0.14 -8.35 11.71
C ASP A 122 -1.12 -7.41 11.00
N CYS A 123 -2.38 -7.79 10.94
CA CYS A 123 -3.45 -6.96 10.39
C CYS A 123 -3.80 -5.74 11.25
N GLY A 124 -2.96 -5.41 12.23
CA GLY A 124 -3.01 -4.22 13.06
C GLY A 124 -3.73 -4.45 14.37
N ALA A 125 -3.91 -3.35 15.12
CA ALA A 125 -4.38 -3.34 16.51
C ALA A 125 -5.73 -4.04 16.78
N THR A 126 -6.52 -4.37 15.76
CA THR A 126 -7.87 -4.93 15.91
C THR A 126 -7.99 -6.40 15.53
N CYS A 127 -6.93 -7.05 15.05
CA CYS A 127 -7.03 -8.38 14.49
C CYS A 127 -5.82 -9.26 14.89
N SER A 128 -6.09 -10.54 15.17
CA SER A 128 -5.03 -11.53 15.40
C SER A 128 -4.24 -11.77 14.12
N TRP A 129 -2.98 -12.19 14.25
CA TRP A 129 -2.14 -12.66 13.15
C TRP A 129 -2.92 -13.51 12.13
N GLY A 130 -2.64 -13.26 10.85
CA GLY A 130 -3.28 -13.94 9.73
C GLY A 130 -2.28 -14.30 8.64
N LEU A 131 -2.61 -15.31 7.85
CA LEU A 131 -1.86 -15.72 6.68
C LEU A 131 -2.39 -15.00 5.44
N VAL A 132 -1.50 -14.46 4.62
CA VAL A 132 -1.86 -13.76 3.38
C VAL A 132 -0.99 -14.26 2.24
N VAL A 133 -1.62 -14.77 1.18
CA VAL A 133 -0.93 -15.13 -0.06
C VAL A 133 -1.05 -13.98 -1.05
N ARG A 134 0.10 -13.54 -1.55
CA ARG A 134 0.22 -12.49 -2.55
C ARG A 134 0.83 -13.04 -3.83
N ALA A 135 0.24 -12.65 -4.95
CA ALA A 135 0.86 -12.73 -6.25
C ALA A 135 1.63 -11.43 -6.50
N GLU A 136 2.94 -11.55 -6.69
CA GLU A 136 3.85 -10.45 -6.95
C GLU A 136 4.44 -10.58 -8.34
N ARG A 137 4.50 -9.46 -9.07
CA ARG A 137 5.22 -9.36 -10.34
C ARG A 137 6.16 -8.18 -10.29
N ASP A 138 7.40 -8.43 -10.69
CA ASP A 138 8.38 -7.37 -10.81
C ASP A 138 8.01 -6.44 -11.98
N GLY A 139 8.07 -5.16 -11.70
CA GLY A 139 7.89 -4.07 -12.66
C GLY A 139 9.19 -3.29 -12.86
N PRO A 140 9.15 -2.26 -13.71
CA PRO A 140 10.31 -1.41 -13.93
C PRO A 140 10.65 -0.57 -12.68
N LEU A 141 11.91 -0.14 -12.59
CA LEU A 141 12.40 0.82 -11.58
C LEU A 141 12.22 0.37 -10.12
N GLY A 142 12.32 -0.94 -9.87
CA GLY A 142 12.18 -1.50 -8.51
C GLY A 142 10.75 -1.42 -7.96
N MET A 143 9.76 -1.20 -8.82
CA MET A 143 8.35 -1.34 -8.47
C MET A 143 7.90 -2.79 -8.62
N LYS A 144 6.91 -3.16 -7.83
CA LYS A 144 6.22 -4.45 -7.85
C LYS A 144 4.72 -4.22 -7.95
N VAL A 145 4.08 -5.09 -8.71
CA VAL A 145 2.63 -5.19 -8.79
C VAL A 145 2.20 -6.31 -7.88
N VAL A 146 1.45 -5.99 -6.84
CA VAL A 146 1.12 -6.91 -5.76
C VAL A 146 -0.39 -7.08 -5.68
N ARG A 147 -0.87 -8.33 -5.75
CA ARG A 147 -2.28 -8.68 -5.60
C ARG A 147 -2.44 -9.69 -4.47
N SER A 148 -3.29 -9.37 -3.49
CA SER A 148 -3.71 -10.35 -2.50
C SER A 148 -4.67 -11.34 -3.17
N ILE A 149 -4.35 -12.64 -3.13
CA ILE A 149 -5.19 -13.68 -3.74
C ILE A 149 -5.94 -14.50 -2.69
N TRP A 150 -5.42 -14.56 -1.46
CA TRP A 150 -6.06 -15.26 -0.35
C TRP A 150 -5.58 -14.67 0.98
N SER A 151 -6.46 -14.68 1.98
CA SER A 151 -6.15 -14.26 3.33
C SER A 151 -7.05 -14.99 4.33
N GLU A 152 -6.46 -15.51 5.40
CA GLU A 152 -7.17 -16.16 6.50
C GLU A 152 -6.66 -15.58 7.82
N TYR A 153 -7.56 -15.36 8.78
CA TYR A 153 -7.26 -14.71 10.06
C TYR A 153 -7.49 -15.67 11.22
N LYS A 154 -6.73 -15.51 12.31
CA LYS A 154 -6.70 -16.45 13.47
C LYS A 154 -6.02 -17.78 13.15
N THR A 155 -4.99 -17.74 12.32
CA THR A 155 -4.22 -18.90 11.90
C THR A 155 -2.98 -19.08 12.77
N LEU A 156 -2.35 -20.25 12.68
CA LEU A 156 -1.08 -20.50 13.35
C LEU A 156 0.07 -19.75 12.65
N ASN A 157 1.17 -19.52 13.38
CA ASN A 157 2.32 -18.74 12.91
C ASN A 157 3.23 -19.50 11.93
N GLU A 158 2.84 -20.69 11.49
CA GLU A 158 3.64 -21.58 10.66
C GLU A 158 2.76 -22.22 9.59
N ALA A 159 3.08 -21.92 8.33
CA ALA A 159 2.44 -22.49 7.15
C ALA A 159 3.41 -22.53 5.97
N GLN A 160 3.18 -23.46 5.06
CA GLN A 160 3.97 -23.67 3.85
C GLN A 160 3.14 -23.47 2.59
N LEU A 161 3.77 -23.01 1.53
CA LEU A 161 3.14 -22.78 0.23
C LEU A 161 3.68 -23.78 -0.80
N MET A 162 2.80 -24.51 -1.44
CA MET A 162 3.18 -25.49 -2.48
C MET A 162 2.22 -25.47 -3.67
N GLN A 163 2.69 -25.93 -4.83
CA GLN A 163 1.83 -26.16 -5.99
C GLN A 163 1.18 -27.54 -5.88
N ALA A 164 -0.14 -27.58 -5.67
CA ALA A 164 -0.88 -28.84 -5.61
C ALA A 164 -1.21 -29.38 -7.01
N ALA A 165 -1.48 -28.48 -7.96
CA ALA A 165 -1.76 -28.80 -9.35
C ALA A 165 -1.49 -27.57 -10.24
N PRO A 166 -1.44 -27.73 -11.58
CA PRO A 166 -1.45 -26.58 -12.49
C PRO A 166 -2.63 -25.64 -12.17
N GLY A 167 -2.36 -24.36 -11.92
CA GLY A 167 -3.38 -23.36 -11.54
C GLY A 167 -3.92 -23.46 -10.12
N VAL A 168 -3.35 -24.31 -9.25
CA VAL A 168 -3.77 -24.46 -7.84
C VAL A 168 -2.57 -24.38 -6.91
N LEU A 169 -2.58 -23.39 -6.02
CA LEU A 169 -1.69 -23.32 -4.86
C LEU A 169 -2.36 -23.97 -3.66
N ARG A 170 -1.55 -24.52 -2.78
CA ARG A 170 -1.99 -25.05 -1.49
C ARG A 170 -1.18 -24.41 -0.38
N VAL A 171 -1.89 -23.86 0.59
CA VAL A 171 -1.32 -23.44 1.87
C VAL A 171 -1.55 -24.57 2.85
N VAL A 172 -0.50 -25.06 3.49
CA VAL A 172 -0.58 -26.10 4.52
C VAL A 172 -0.11 -25.51 5.85
N GLU A 173 -1.01 -25.44 6.82
CA GLU A 173 -0.71 -25.03 8.19
C GLU A 173 -0.07 -26.19 8.98
N LYS A 174 0.65 -25.86 10.05
CA LYS A 174 1.36 -26.86 10.88
C LYS A 174 0.46 -27.95 11.47
N ASP A 175 -0.79 -27.63 11.74
CA ASP A 175 -1.79 -28.58 12.27
C ASP A 175 -2.32 -29.56 11.20
N GLY A 176 -1.87 -29.42 9.95
CA GLY A 176 -2.28 -30.24 8.81
C GLY A 176 -3.49 -29.67 8.06
N THR A 177 -4.03 -28.53 8.48
CA THR A 177 -5.09 -27.84 7.73
C THR A 177 -4.54 -27.37 6.39
N ALA A 178 -5.25 -27.69 5.30
CA ALA A 178 -4.82 -27.36 3.95
C ALA A 178 -5.90 -26.54 3.22
N HIS A 179 -5.47 -25.45 2.58
CA HIS A 179 -6.33 -24.54 1.82
C HIS A 179 -5.89 -24.49 0.36
N ASP A 180 -6.79 -24.87 -0.54
CA ASP A 180 -6.54 -24.83 -1.99
C ASP A 180 -7.00 -23.50 -2.58
N ILE A 181 -6.08 -22.79 -3.23
CA ILE A 181 -6.26 -21.45 -3.80
C ILE A 181 -6.09 -21.54 -5.32
N ARG A 182 -7.13 -21.15 -6.05
CA ARG A 182 -7.06 -21.00 -7.51
C ARG A 182 -6.59 -19.60 -7.88
N TYR A 183 -5.65 -19.48 -8.81
CA TYR A 183 -5.01 -18.21 -9.19
C TYR A 183 -5.09 -17.93 -10.70
#